data_AF-A0A349UY33-F1
#
_entry.id   AF-A0A349UY33-F1
#
_cell.length_a   1.000
_cell.length_b   1.000
_cell.length_c   1.000
_cell.angle_alpha   90.00
_cell.angle_beta   90.00
_cell.angle_gamma   90.00
#
_symmetry.space_group_name_H-M   'P 1'
#
loop_
_entity.id
_entity.type
_entity.pdbx_description
1 polymer ?
#
loop_
_entity_poly.entity_id
_entity_poly.type
_entity_poly.pdbx_seq_one_letter_code
_entity_poly.pdbx_strand_id
1 'polypeptide(L)'
;YPAGTGKVSEIGEKIHKGALVFMRREYTYLAIFVVVVGAGIFVSDLGWKTTVAFFVGALASGTAGYIGMFTATRANVRTTTAAAQSGAPAALTVAFFGGSV
;
A
#
# COMPACT_ATOMS: atom_id res chain seq x y z
N TYR A 1 -11.99 6.83 14.50
CA TYR A 1 -12.44 5.58 15.14
C TYR A 1 -11.26 4.84 15.75
N PRO A 2 -11.40 4.31 16.98
CA PRO A 2 -10.39 3.45 17.59
C PRO A 2 -10.27 2.15 16.78
N ALA A 3 -9.11 1.49 16.83
CA ALA A 3 -8.87 0.21 16.14
C ALA A 3 -9.62 -0.99 16.77
N GLY A 4 -10.57 -0.76 17.68
CA GLY A 4 -11.24 -1.80 18.45
C GLY A 4 -10.38 -2.34 19.59
N THR A 5 -10.98 -3.16 20.46
CA THR A 5 -10.33 -3.82 21.60
C THR A 5 -10.36 -5.34 21.44
N GLY A 6 -9.44 -6.04 22.11
CA GLY A 6 -9.40 -7.51 22.13
C GLY A 6 -9.08 -8.13 20.77
N LYS A 7 -9.84 -9.19 20.42
CA LYS A 7 -9.56 -10.07 19.27
C LYS A 7 -9.48 -9.33 17.92
N VAL A 8 -10.27 -8.27 17.74
CA VAL A 8 -10.32 -7.51 16.47
C VAL A 8 -8.99 -6.81 16.19
N SER A 9 -8.38 -6.21 17.23
CA SER A 9 -7.07 -5.57 17.13
C SER A 9 -5.95 -6.59 16.88
N GLU A 10 -6.00 -7.75 17.57
CA GLU A 10 -4.99 -8.81 17.40
C GLU A 10 -4.99 -9.39 15.98
N ILE A 11 -6.17 -9.64 15.40
CA ILE A 11 -6.30 -10.10 14.01
C ILE A 11 -5.80 -9.02 13.05
N GLY A 12 -6.18 -7.76 13.29
CA GLY A 12 -5.73 -6.61 12.50
C GLY A 12 -4.21 -6.49 12.44
N GLU A 13 -3.53 -6.65 13.57
CA GLU A 13 -2.07 -6.56 13.63
C GLU A 13 -1.39 -7.75 12.92
N LYS A 14 -1.97 -8.96 13.00
CA LYS A 14 -1.51 -10.13 12.23
C LYS A 14 -1.61 -9.88 10.71
N ILE A 15 -2.73 -9.31 10.25
CA ILE A 15 -2.93 -8.95 8.84
C ILE A 15 -1.92 -7.87 8.42
N HIS A 16 -1.78 -6.80 9.22
CA HIS A 16 -0.87 -5.71 8.94
C HIS A 16 0.58 -6.19 8.82
N LYS A 17 1.03 -7.03 9.75
CA LYS A 17 2.38 -7.61 9.71
C LYS A 17 2.56 -8.52 8.50
N GLY A 18 1.59 -9.37 8.19
CA GLY A 18 1.64 -10.24 7.01
C GLY A 18 1.72 -9.45 5.70
N ALA A 19 0.90 -8.41 5.57
CA ALA A 19 0.89 -7.52 4.41
C ALA A 19 2.24 -6.80 4.23
N LEU A 20 2.83 -6.27 5.31
CA LEU A 20 4.15 -5.62 5.25
C LEU A 20 5.27 -6.58 4.86
N VAL A 21 5.21 -7.83 5.33
CA VAL A 21 6.17 -8.88 4.93
C VAL A 21 6.04 -9.20 3.45
N PHE A 22 4.80 -9.34 2.96
CA PHE A 22 4.53 -9.56 1.54
C PHE A 22 5.03 -8.40 0.68
N MET A 23 4.68 -7.15 1.03
CA MET A 23 5.13 -5.95 0.31
C MET A 23 6.64 -5.85 0.23
N ARG A 24 7.34 -6.09 1.35
CA ARG A 24 8.80 -6.07 1.35
C ARG A 24 9.37 -7.10 0.37
N ARG A 25 8.77 -8.29 0.31
CA ARG A 25 9.21 -9.36 -0.59
C ARG A 25 8.96 -9.00 -2.05
N GLU A 26 7.75 -8.53 -2.36
CA GLU A 26 7.36 -8.10 -3.71
C GLU A 26 8.22 -6.93 -4.19
N TYR A 27 8.43 -5.92 -3.35
CA TYR A 27 9.22 -4.73 -3.70
C TYR A 27 10.69 -5.06 -3.92
N THR A 28 11.22 -6.08 -3.25
CA THR A 28 12.58 -6.56 -3.50
C THR A 28 12.71 -7.10 -4.93
N TYR A 29 11.72 -7.85 -5.41
CA TYR A 29 11.71 -8.34 -6.79
C TYR A 29 11.45 -7.23 -7.81
N LEU A 30 10.49 -6.34 -7.52
CA LEU A 30 10.20 -5.20 -8.38
C LEU A 30 11.40 -4.25 -8.51
N ALA A 31 12.18 -4.05 -7.44
CA ALA A 31 13.39 -3.24 -7.50
C ALA A 31 14.42 -3.80 -8.51
N ILE A 32 14.61 -5.13 -8.54
CA ILE A 32 15.48 -5.78 -9.53
C ILE A 32 14.93 -5.55 -10.94
N PHE A 33 13.62 -5.73 -11.14
CA PHE A 33 12.97 -5.50 -12.43
C PHE A 33 13.14 -4.05 -12.91
N VAL A 34 12.91 -3.06 -12.05
CA VAL A 34 13.08 -1.63 -12.35
C VAL A 34 14.52 -1.32 -12.76
N VAL A 35 15.52 -1.89 -12.09
CA VAL A 35 16.94 -1.68 -12.45
C VAL A 35 17.26 -2.29 -13.82
N VAL A 36 16.79 -3.51 -14.10
CA VAL A 36 17.03 -4.18 -15.39
C VAL A 36 16.39 -3.42 -16.55
N VAL A 37 15.11 -3.01 -16.39
CA VAL A 37 14.41 -2.22 -17.41
C VAL A 37 15.04 -0.84 -17.58
N GLY A 38 15.41 -0.17 -16.49
CA GLY A 38 16.08 1.12 -16.52
C GLY A 38 17.43 1.06 -17.25
N ALA A 39 18.22 0.01 -17.02
CA ALA A 39 19.47 -0.22 -17.76
C ALA A 39 19.21 -0.46 -19.27
N GLY A 40 18.16 -1.21 -19.61
CA GLY A 40 17.75 -1.43 -21.00
C GLY A 40 17.35 -0.12 -21.70
N ILE A 41 16.59 0.74 -21.04
CA ILE A 41 16.20 2.06 -21.58
C ILE A 41 17.44 2.94 -21.75
N PHE A 42 18.40 2.89 -20.82
CA PHE A 42 19.62 3.69 -20.91
C PHE A 42 20.50 3.34 -22.10
N VAL A 43 20.62 2.04 -22.43
CA VAL A 43 21.42 1.57 -23.59
C VAL A 43 20.68 1.80 -24.92
N SER A 44 19.36 1.95 -24.89
CA SER A 44 18.56 2.22 -26.08
C SER A 44 18.61 3.68 -26.56
N ASP A 45 18.16 3.93 -27.80
CA ASP A 45 18.07 5.27 -28.41
C ASP A 45 17.10 6.23 -27.68
N LEU A 46 16.37 5.77 -26.65
CA LEU A 46 15.52 6.63 -25.80
C LEU A 46 16.33 7.60 -24.93
N GLY A 47 17.61 7.29 -24.66
CA GLY A 47 18.54 8.16 -23.93
C GLY A 47 18.27 8.33 -22.43
N TRP A 48 19.15 9.11 -21.78
CA TRP A 48 19.15 9.31 -20.32
C TRP A 48 17.88 9.96 -19.77
N LYS A 49 17.27 10.90 -20.53
CA LYS A 49 16.08 11.63 -20.08
C LYS A 49 14.90 10.69 -19.79
N THR A 50 14.68 9.71 -20.66
CA THR A 50 13.60 8.72 -20.52
C THR A 50 13.86 7.75 -19.37
N THR A 51 15.13 7.38 -19.17
CA THR A 51 15.56 6.54 -18.04
C THR A 51 15.24 7.22 -16.69
N VAL A 52 15.57 8.51 -16.55
CA VAL A 52 15.27 9.27 -15.34
C VAL A 52 13.76 9.38 -15.11
N ALA A 53 12.98 9.69 -16.16
CA ALA A 53 11.52 9.74 -16.06
C ALA A 53 10.91 8.40 -15.60
N PHE A 54 11.44 7.27 -16.11
CA PHE A 54 11.04 5.94 -15.70
C PHE A 54 11.30 5.67 -14.22
N PHE A 55 12.49 5.99 -13.71
CA PHE A 55 12.82 5.81 -12.29
C PHE A 55 11.94 6.67 -11.38
N VAL A 56 11.67 7.92 -11.76
CA VAL A 56 10.77 8.80 -11.01
C VAL A 56 9.36 8.22 -10.96
N GLY A 57 8.83 7.74 -12.09
CA GLY A 57 7.52 7.08 -12.15
C GLY A 57 7.46 5.80 -11.31
N ALA A 58 8.51 4.96 -11.37
CA ALA A 58 8.60 3.73 -10.59
C ALA A 58 8.62 4.02 -9.07
N LEU A 59 9.38 5.03 -8.63
CA LEU A 59 9.40 5.47 -7.24
C LEU A 59 8.05 6.04 -6.79
N ALA A 60 7.42 6.88 -7.62
CA ALA A 60 6.10 7.42 -7.32
C ALA A 60 5.04 6.31 -7.19
N SER A 61 5.05 5.34 -8.12
CA SER A 61 4.13 4.19 -8.08
C SER A 61 4.36 3.30 -6.86
N GLY A 62 5.62 2.97 -6.56
CA GLY A 62 5.97 2.16 -5.39
C GLY A 62 5.62 2.84 -4.06
N THR A 63 5.85 4.14 -3.94
CA THR A 63 5.47 4.87 -2.73
C THR A 63 3.94 4.92 -2.55
N ALA A 64 3.18 5.16 -3.63
CA ALA A 64 1.73 5.14 -3.60
C ALA A 64 1.18 3.75 -3.18
N GLY A 65 1.73 2.66 -3.75
CA GLY A 65 1.32 1.30 -3.39
C GLY A 65 1.62 0.95 -1.93
N TYR A 66 2.78 1.36 -1.41
CA TYR A 66 3.14 1.13 -0.01
C TYR A 66 2.24 1.90 0.95
N ILE A 67 1.98 3.18 0.67
CA ILE A 67 1.09 4.02 1.49
C ILE A 67 -0.33 3.45 1.49
N GLY A 68 -0.87 3.12 0.31
CA GLY A 68 -2.22 2.56 0.19
C GLY A 68 -2.39 1.25 0.95
N MET A 69 -1.40 0.34 0.92
CA MET A 69 -1.50 -0.90 1.70
C MET A 69 -1.39 -0.64 3.21
N PHE A 70 -0.52 0.28 3.62
CA PHE A 70 -0.38 0.65 5.02
C PHE A 70 -1.68 1.25 5.58
N THR A 71 -2.33 2.14 4.84
CA THR A 71 -3.60 2.77 5.25
C THR A 71 -4.76 1.78 5.23
N ALA A 72 -4.88 0.96 4.19
CA ALA A 72 -5.93 -0.06 4.06
C ALA A 72 -5.91 -1.05 5.23
N THR A 73 -4.73 -1.59 5.57
CA THR A 73 -4.60 -2.56 6.68
C THR A 73 -4.97 -1.97 8.04
N ARG A 74 -4.70 -0.68 8.27
CA ARG A 74 -5.12 0.04 9.48
C ARG A 74 -6.60 0.46 9.46
N ALA A 75 -7.14 0.79 8.29
CA ALA A 75 -8.53 1.19 8.12
C ALA A 75 -9.50 0.01 8.34
N ASN A 76 -9.15 -1.21 7.91
CA ASN A 76 -9.99 -2.40 8.04
C ASN A 76 -10.52 -2.60 9.46
N VAL A 77 -9.62 -2.54 10.44
CA VAL A 77 -9.95 -2.75 11.87
C VAL A 77 -10.91 -1.67 12.39
N ARG A 78 -10.71 -0.43 11.93
CA ARG A 78 -11.55 0.72 12.29
C ARG A 78 -12.94 0.62 11.64
N THR A 79 -13.02 0.16 10.39
CA THR A 79 -14.27 -0.10 9.67
C THR A 79 -15.08 -1.19 10.36
N THR A 80 -14.45 -2.30 10.75
CA THR A 80 -15.13 -3.37 11.49
C THR A 80 -15.66 -2.88 12.84
N THR A 81 -14.87 -2.07 13.55
CA THR A 81 -15.29 -1.48 14.83
C THR A 81 -16.47 -0.52 14.65
N ALA A 82 -16.42 0.32 13.62
CA ALA A 82 -17.51 1.24 13.28
C ALA A 82 -18.81 0.49 12.89
N ALA A 83 -18.69 -0.61 12.13
CA ALA A 83 -19.83 -1.45 11.79
C ALA A 83 -20.50 -2.06 13.03
N ALA A 84 -19.70 -2.55 13.97
CA ALA A 84 -20.20 -3.18 15.20
C ALA A 84 -20.84 -2.17 16.17
N GLN A 85 -20.33 -0.92 16.24
CA GLN A 85 -20.80 0.08 17.21
C GLN A 85 -21.86 1.04 16.66
N SER A 86 -21.79 1.37 15.38
CA SER A 86 -22.52 2.50 14.79
C SER A 86 -23.21 2.13 13.47
N GLY A 87 -23.18 0.85 13.08
CA GLY A 87 -23.89 0.32 11.92
C GLY A 87 -23.22 0.61 10.57
N ALA A 88 -23.89 0.18 9.51
CA ALA A 88 -23.37 0.23 8.14
C ALA A 88 -23.02 1.63 7.62
N PRO A 89 -23.82 2.70 7.87
CA PRO A 89 -23.50 4.03 7.36
C PRO A 89 -22.16 4.57 7.89
N ALA A 90 -21.90 4.40 9.20
CA ALA A 90 -20.66 4.82 9.82
C ALA A 90 -19.46 4.00 9.31
N ALA A 91 -19.63 2.69 9.13
CA ALA A 91 -18.60 1.83 8.55
C ALA A 91 -18.23 2.26 7.13
N LEU A 92 -19.22 2.59 6.30
CA LEU A 92 -18.99 3.05 4.94
C LEU A 92 -18.18 4.35 4.91
N THR A 93 -18.51 5.31 5.79
CA THR A 93 -17.75 6.54 5.92
C THR A 93 -16.28 6.28 6.26
N VAL A 94 -16.01 5.37 7.21
CA VAL A 94 -14.63 5.01 7.59
C VAL A 94 -13.89 4.29 6.47
N ALA A 95 -14.55 3.37 5.77
CA ALA A 95 -13.97 2.67 4.64
C ALA A 95 -13.65 3.62 3.48
N PHE A 96 -14.55 4.55 3.18
CA PHE A 96 -14.37 5.55 2.13
C PHE A 96 -13.18 6.46 2.42
N PHE A 97 -13.10 7.03 3.63
CA PHE A 97 -11.95 7.85 4.03
C PHE A 97 -10.65 7.04 4.15
N GLY A 98 -10.74 5.75 4.48
CA GLY A 98 -9.58 4.87 4.47
C GLY A 98 -9.04 4.58 3.08
N GLY A 99 -9.92 4.51 2.07
CA GLY A 99 -9.57 4.25 0.68
C GLY A 99 -9.26 5.49 -0.17
N SER A 100 -9.61 6.69 0.30
CA SER A 100 -9.32 7.96 -0.38
C SER A 100 -7.89 8.50 -0.13
N VAL A 101 -7.07 7.76 0.63
CA VAL A 101 -5.66 8.09 0.92
C VAL A 101 -4.75 7.41 -0.08
#